data_AF-A0AB39TMC0-F1
#
_entry.id   AF-A0AB39TMC0-F1
#
_cell.length_a   1.000
_cell.length_b   1.000
_cell.length_c   1.000
_cell.angle_alpha   90.00
_cell.angle_beta   90.00
_cell.angle_gamma   90.00
#
_symmetry.space_group_name_H-M   'P 1'
#
loop_
_entity.id
_entity.type
_entity.pdbx_description
1 polymer ?
#
loop_
_entity_poly.entity_id
_entity_poly.type
_entity_poly.pdbx_seq_one_letter_code
_entity_poly.pdbx_strand_id
1 'polypeptide(L)'
;MPTPHGSRGGMAFSADEVRVLRRALAHALHPAVPVHLQGPDRTACTGPGAELWAEDVQDALYLTEAIDEAVQEGGRLRAFLLADLGRYRSALPGGATGYLERLEEAVADGYLPGPEDLTALRGLTRQPCGQHERARRSRLAGRCHALAEAAVRERLALTSGQHRHLVAVPNPAAPPSSLPIPVGGRITMSSTDSRDSRPEQPAATPPAPPRPHRMPTPAELFGRRPKPPARPEPPADSAPEDVELATGTG
;
A
#
# COMPACT_ATOMS: atom_id res chain seq x y z
N MET A 1 20.15 2.92 -14.86
CA MET A 1 18.85 3.03 -14.19
C MET A 1 18.32 1.62 -13.93
N PRO A 2 18.04 1.26 -12.66
CA PRO A 2 17.42 -0.01 -12.33
C PRO A 2 16.06 0.01 -13.03
N THR A 3 15.87 -0.87 -14.01
CA THR A 3 14.63 -0.87 -14.78
C THR A 3 13.59 -1.69 -14.02
N PRO A 4 12.35 -1.18 -13.86
CA PRO A 4 11.27 -2.00 -13.35
C PRO A 4 11.02 -3.13 -14.35
N HIS A 5 11.09 -4.38 -13.89
CA HIS A 5 10.86 -5.54 -14.76
C HIS A 5 9.57 -6.26 -14.41
N GLY A 6 8.77 -6.48 -15.46
CA GLY A 6 7.54 -7.27 -15.42
C GLY A 6 6.37 -6.56 -14.74
N SER A 7 5.20 -7.21 -14.77
CA SER A 7 3.99 -6.76 -14.07
C SER A 7 4.11 -6.77 -12.54
N ARG A 8 5.22 -7.29 -12.01
CA ARG A 8 5.48 -7.57 -10.59
C ARG A 8 6.13 -6.41 -9.83
N GLY A 9 6.50 -5.32 -10.50
CA GLY A 9 7.17 -4.18 -9.87
C GLY A 9 8.53 -4.53 -9.24
N GLY A 10 9.16 -5.61 -9.67
CA GLY A 10 10.48 -6.03 -9.17
C GLY A 10 11.60 -5.17 -9.75
N MET A 11 12.57 -4.81 -8.90
CA MET A 11 13.82 -4.18 -9.34
C MET A 11 14.76 -5.21 -9.95
N ALA A 12 15.38 -4.89 -11.09
CA ALA A 12 16.62 -5.54 -11.48
C ALA A 12 17.71 -4.50 -11.69
N PHE A 13 18.92 -4.87 -11.27
CA PHE A 13 20.12 -4.09 -11.50
C PHE A 13 20.74 -4.47 -12.84
N SER A 14 21.14 -3.46 -13.60
CA SER A 14 22.03 -3.63 -14.74
C SER A 14 23.43 -4.08 -14.29
N ALA A 15 24.23 -4.60 -15.22
CA ALA A 15 25.58 -5.04 -14.93
C ALA A 15 26.45 -3.92 -14.33
N ASP A 16 26.26 -2.67 -14.75
CA ASP A 16 27.01 -1.52 -14.26
C ASP A 16 26.60 -1.14 -12.84
N GLU A 17 25.31 -1.18 -12.54
CA GLU A 17 24.82 -0.92 -11.18
C GLU A 17 25.31 -1.97 -10.18
N VAL A 18 25.38 -3.24 -10.59
CA VAL A 18 25.99 -4.30 -9.77
C VAL A 18 27.47 -4.04 -9.52
N ARG A 19 28.20 -3.51 -10.52
CA ARG A 19 29.62 -3.13 -10.35
C ARG A 19 29.76 -1.97 -9.36
N VAL A 20 28.95 -0.93 -9.49
CA VAL A 20 28.92 0.22 -8.56
C VAL A 20 28.61 -0.24 -7.14
N LEU A 21 27.58 -1.08 -6.96
CA LEU A 21 27.22 -1.64 -5.66
C LEU A 21 28.35 -2.45 -5.04
N ARG A 22 28.99 -3.33 -5.82
CA ARG A 22 30.13 -4.14 -5.35
C ARG A 22 31.29 -3.26 -4.91
N ARG A 23 31.60 -2.21 -5.67
CA ARG A 23 32.67 -1.24 -5.35
C ARG A 23 32.35 -0.48 -4.06
N ALA A 24 31.14 0.07 -3.95
CA ALA A 24 30.69 0.76 -2.73
C ALA A 24 30.76 -0.15 -1.49
N LEU A 25 30.34 -1.42 -1.63
CA LEU A 25 30.39 -2.40 -0.54
C LEU A 25 31.83 -2.78 -0.18
N ALA A 26 32.73 -2.89 -1.17
CA ALA A 26 34.15 -3.10 -0.92
C ALA A 26 34.77 -1.94 -0.13
N HIS A 27 34.41 -0.69 -0.44
CA HIS A 27 34.84 0.48 0.35
C HIS A 27 34.29 0.48 1.78
N ALA A 28 33.03 0.08 1.97
CA ALA A 28 32.42 -0.01 3.30
C ALA A 28 33.08 -1.08 4.18
N LEU A 29 33.44 -2.23 3.60
CA LEU A 29 34.10 -3.34 4.32
C LEU A 29 35.61 -3.12 4.50
N HIS A 30 36.23 -2.45 3.54
CA HIS A 30 37.65 -2.15 3.54
C HIS A 30 37.84 -0.66 3.31
N PRO A 31 37.66 0.17 4.36
CA PRO A 31 37.88 1.60 4.27
C PRO A 31 39.38 1.86 4.08
N ALA A 32 39.83 1.79 2.83
CA ALA A 32 41.11 2.32 2.42
C ALA A 32 40.94 3.85 2.42
N VAL A 33 41.13 4.48 3.58
CA VAL A 33 41.35 5.92 3.62
C VAL A 33 42.53 6.17 2.68
N PRO A 34 42.37 6.95 1.62
CA PRO A 34 43.46 7.18 0.69
C PRO A 34 44.65 7.74 1.48
N VAL A 35 45.81 7.07 1.39
CA VAL A 35 47.02 7.38 2.18
C VAL A 35 47.47 8.85 2.01
N HIS A 36 47.06 9.50 0.92
CA HIS A 36 47.28 10.91 0.63
C HIS A 36 46.39 11.89 1.43
N LEU A 37 45.34 11.42 2.12
CA LEU A 37 44.50 12.22 3.02
C LEU A 37 44.95 12.14 4.50
N GLN A 38 45.94 11.32 4.83
CA GLN A 38 46.46 11.12 6.20
C GLN A 38 47.75 11.91 6.51
N GLY A 39 48.30 12.64 5.53
CA GLY A 39 49.49 13.47 5.70
C GLY A 39 49.19 14.92 6.14
N PRO A 40 50.12 15.60 6.84
CA PRO A 40 49.94 16.97 7.35
C PRO A 40 49.79 18.04 6.26
N ASP A 41 50.24 17.76 5.02
CA ASP A 41 50.06 18.64 3.87
C ASP A 41 48.74 18.35 3.15
N ARG A 42 47.63 18.89 3.70
CA ARG A 42 46.28 18.86 3.09
C ARG A 42 46.18 19.66 1.78
N THR A 43 47.26 20.27 1.32
CA THR A 43 47.32 21.13 0.14
C THR A 43 47.68 20.33 -1.11
N ALA A 44 46.77 19.45 -1.54
CA ALA A 44 46.50 19.08 -2.93
C ALA A 44 45.73 17.75 -2.96
N CYS A 45 44.43 17.79 -2.67
CA CYS A 45 43.51 16.68 -3.00
C CYS A 45 43.25 16.57 -4.51
N THR A 46 44.20 16.96 -5.37
CA THR A 46 44.09 17.01 -6.84
C THR A 46 44.94 15.93 -7.49
N GLY A 47 44.94 14.74 -6.89
CA GLY A 47 45.56 13.55 -7.46
C GLY A 47 44.51 12.72 -8.20
N PRO A 48 44.86 12.00 -9.28
CA PRO A 48 43.92 11.17 -10.04
C PRO A 48 43.14 10.18 -9.17
N GLY A 49 43.75 9.67 -8.09
CA GLY A 49 43.10 8.76 -7.14
C GLY A 49 41.99 9.41 -6.29
N ALA A 50 42.09 10.72 -6.00
CA ALA A 50 41.04 11.45 -5.30
C ALA A 50 39.84 11.73 -6.21
N GLU A 51 40.10 12.00 -7.50
CA GLU A 51 39.06 12.16 -8.52
C GLU A 51 38.29 10.85 -8.75
N LEU A 52 39.01 9.73 -8.94
CA LEU A 52 38.41 8.39 -9.04
C LEU A 52 37.54 8.03 -7.82
N TRP A 53 38.01 8.33 -6.60
CA TRP A 53 37.21 8.09 -5.40
C TRP A 53 35.97 8.99 -5.34
N ALA A 54 36.08 10.25 -5.76
CA ALA A 54 34.94 11.16 -5.82
C ALA A 54 33.90 10.70 -6.84
N GLU A 55 34.33 10.20 -8.00
CA GLU A 55 33.45 9.56 -9.00
C GLU A 55 32.78 8.32 -8.41
N ASP A 56 33.53 7.46 -7.71
CA ASP A 56 32.99 6.25 -7.10
C ASP A 56 31.92 6.55 -6.05
N VAL A 57 32.11 7.61 -5.25
CA VAL A 57 31.13 8.11 -4.28
C VAL A 57 29.92 8.70 -5.00
N GLN A 58 30.12 9.49 -6.06
CA GLN A 58 29.02 10.09 -6.81
C GLN A 58 28.15 9.02 -7.49
N ASP A 59 28.76 8.00 -8.08
CA ASP A 59 28.06 6.85 -8.65
C ASP A 59 27.24 6.10 -7.60
N ALA A 60 27.78 5.93 -6.39
CA ALA A 60 27.08 5.25 -5.30
C ALA A 60 25.88 6.08 -4.80
N LEU A 61 26.02 7.40 -4.71
CA LEU A 61 24.92 8.30 -4.37
C LEU A 61 23.82 8.24 -5.44
N TYR A 62 24.19 8.34 -6.72
CA TYR A 62 23.24 8.23 -7.82
C TYR A 62 22.51 6.88 -7.85
N LEU A 63 23.23 5.78 -7.60
CA LEU A 63 22.62 4.45 -7.48
C LEU A 63 21.62 4.39 -6.31
N THR A 64 21.93 5.03 -5.19
CA THR A 64 21.03 5.05 -4.03
C THR A 64 19.75 5.83 -4.32
N GLU A 65 19.85 7.00 -4.96
CA GLU A 65 18.70 7.78 -5.41
C GLU A 65 17.82 6.98 -6.38
N ALA A 66 18.44 6.26 -7.33
CA ALA A 66 17.72 5.43 -8.28
C ALA A 66 17.01 4.23 -7.61
N ILE A 67 17.62 3.63 -6.58
CA ILE A 67 16.99 2.59 -5.76
C ILE A 67 15.78 3.16 -5.00
N ASP A 68 15.93 4.31 -4.36
CA ASP A 68 14.86 4.94 -3.59
C ASP A 68 13.67 5.31 -4.49
N GLU A 69 13.94 5.84 -5.68
CA GLU A 69 12.89 6.13 -6.67
C GLU A 69 12.18 4.86 -7.13
N ALA A 70 12.93 3.78 -7.41
CA ALA A 70 12.34 2.50 -7.78
C ALA A 70 11.49 1.89 -6.64
N VAL A 71 11.92 2.02 -5.38
CA VAL A 71 11.13 1.59 -4.21
C VAL A 71 9.84 2.40 -4.10
N GLN A 72 9.92 3.73 -4.26
CA GLN A 72 8.75 4.60 -4.21
C GLN A 72 7.75 4.26 -5.32
N GLU A 73 8.22 4.05 -6.55
CA GLU A 73 7.36 3.69 -7.68
C GLU A 73 6.76 2.29 -7.52
N GLY A 74 7.54 1.32 -7.04
CA GLY A 74 7.02 -0.01 -6.65
C GLY A 74 5.92 0.10 -5.58
N GLY A 75 6.08 1.01 -4.61
CA GLY A 75 5.05 1.33 -3.62
C GLY A 75 3.76 1.88 -4.24
N ARG A 76 3.86 2.81 -5.21
CA ARG A 76 2.71 3.35 -5.94
C ARG A 76 1.99 2.27 -6.74
N LEU A 77 2.72 1.43 -7.47
CA LEU A 77 2.15 0.31 -8.23
C LEU A 77 1.42 -0.67 -7.31
N ARG A 78 2.02 -1.04 -6.18
CA ARG A 78 1.39 -1.93 -5.20
C ARG A 78 0.12 -1.31 -4.61
N ALA A 79 0.15 -0.01 -4.28
CA ALA A 79 -1.04 0.68 -3.79
C ALA A 79 -2.17 0.70 -4.83
N PHE A 80 -1.85 0.92 -6.10
CA PHE A 80 -2.81 0.85 -7.20
C PHE A 80 -3.41 -0.56 -7.34
N LEU A 81 -2.60 -1.62 -7.31
CA LEU A 81 -3.07 -3.01 -7.43
C LEU A 81 -3.97 -3.41 -6.25
N LEU A 82 -3.65 -2.99 -5.02
CA LEU A 82 -4.49 -3.26 -3.85
C LEU A 82 -5.82 -2.48 -3.91
N ALA A 83 -5.81 -1.24 -4.41
CA ALA A 83 -7.04 -0.50 -4.65
C ALA A 83 -7.91 -1.18 -5.72
N ASP A 84 -7.28 -1.71 -6.79
CA ASP A 84 -7.97 -2.45 -7.84
C ASP A 84 -8.57 -3.76 -7.31
N LEU A 85 -7.85 -4.49 -6.47
CA LEU A 85 -8.36 -5.67 -5.77
C LEU A 85 -9.60 -5.34 -4.94
N GLY A 86 -9.58 -4.20 -4.22
CA GLY A 86 -10.74 -3.67 -3.49
C GLY A 86 -11.93 -3.37 -4.41
N ARG A 87 -11.69 -2.78 -5.59
CA ARG A 87 -12.75 -2.53 -6.60
C ARG A 87 -13.36 -3.83 -7.10
N TYR A 88 -12.56 -4.81 -7.51
CA TYR A 88 -13.06 -6.11 -7.95
C TYR A 88 -13.86 -6.82 -6.86
N ARG A 89 -13.40 -6.74 -5.61
CA ARG A 89 -14.10 -7.30 -4.46
C ARG A 89 -15.46 -6.63 -4.23
N SER A 90 -15.55 -5.32 -4.39
CA SER A 90 -16.81 -4.57 -4.29
C SER A 90 -17.80 -4.90 -5.41
N ALA A 91 -17.30 -5.36 -6.57
CA ALA A 91 -18.10 -5.77 -7.72
C ALA A 91 -18.56 -7.24 -7.67
N LEU A 92 -18.31 -7.96 -6.57
CA LEU A 92 -18.75 -9.34 -6.44
C LEU A 92 -20.28 -9.42 -6.34
N PRO A 93 -20.91 -10.45 -6.95
CA PRO A 93 -20.29 -11.62 -7.58
C PRO A 93 -19.85 -11.41 -9.05
N GLY A 94 -20.25 -10.32 -9.69
CA GLY A 94 -19.99 -10.07 -11.13
C GLY A 94 -18.51 -9.94 -11.48
N GLY A 95 -17.68 -9.47 -10.53
CA GLY A 95 -16.23 -9.34 -10.68
C GLY A 95 -15.40 -10.58 -10.28
N ALA A 96 -16.01 -11.75 -10.10
CA ALA A 96 -15.35 -12.91 -9.50
C ALA A 96 -14.07 -13.36 -10.22
N THR A 97 -14.06 -13.39 -11.55
CA THR A 97 -12.89 -13.82 -12.33
C THR A 97 -11.71 -12.87 -12.12
N GLY A 98 -11.92 -11.57 -12.32
CA GLY A 98 -10.91 -10.53 -12.13
C GLY A 98 -10.44 -10.43 -10.67
N TYR A 99 -11.33 -10.59 -9.70
CA TYR A 99 -10.96 -10.64 -8.29
C TYR A 99 -10.00 -11.81 -8.00
N LEU A 100 -10.32 -13.01 -8.49
CA LEU A 100 -9.48 -14.20 -8.24
C LEU A 100 -8.13 -14.10 -8.94
N GLU A 101 -8.08 -13.57 -10.16
CA GLU A 101 -6.84 -13.30 -10.89
C GLU A 101 -5.96 -12.30 -10.13
N ARG A 102 -6.53 -11.16 -9.72
CA ARG A 102 -5.80 -10.14 -8.96
C ARG A 102 -5.34 -10.63 -7.60
N LEU A 103 -6.15 -11.42 -6.90
CA LEU A 103 -5.75 -11.98 -5.62
C LEU A 103 -4.65 -13.04 -5.78
N GLU A 104 -4.70 -13.86 -6.82
CA GLU A 104 -3.62 -14.82 -7.13
C GLU A 104 -2.30 -14.13 -7.41
N GLU A 105 -2.31 -13.08 -8.22
CA GLU A 105 -1.13 -12.27 -8.53
C GLU A 105 -0.60 -11.60 -7.26
N ALA A 106 -1.46 -10.90 -6.51
CA ALA A 106 -1.06 -10.22 -5.28
C ALA A 106 -0.45 -11.19 -4.26
N VAL A 107 -1.04 -12.38 -4.07
CA VAL A 107 -0.52 -13.40 -3.14
C VAL A 107 0.81 -13.97 -3.62
N ALA A 108 1.00 -14.15 -4.92
CA ALA A 108 2.29 -14.56 -5.48
C ALA A 108 3.38 -13.51 -5.21
N ASP A 109 3.00 -12.23 -5.17
CA ASP A 109 3.88 -11.09 -4.86
C ASP A 109 4.00 -10.82 -3.33
N GLY A 110 3.52 -11.73 -2.48
CA GLY A 110 3.67 -11.65 -1.02
C GLY A 110 2.63 -10.79 -0.31
N TYR A 111 1.51 -10.45 -0.96
CA TYR A 111 0.36 -9.89 -0.27
C TYR A 111 -0.20 -10.88 0.77
N LEU A 112 -0.44 -10.39 1.98
CA LEU A 112 -1.07 -11.14 3.07
C LEU A 112 -2.59 -10.92 3.03
N PRO A 113 -3.41 -11.94 2.72
CA PRO A 113 -4.85 -11.79 2.57
C PRO A 113 -5.53 -11.32 3.86
N GLY A 114 -6.38 -10.30 3.74
CA GLY A 114 -7.14 -9.75 4.85
C GLY A 114 -8.42 -10.53 5.16
N PRO A 115 -9.12 -10.19 6.26
CA PRO A 115 -10.39 -10.85 6.63
C PRO A 115 -11.48 -10.68 5.57
N GLU A 116 -11.50 -9.54 4.89
CA GLU A 116 -12.41 -9.25 3.79
C GLU A 116 -12.15 -10.18 2.59
N ASP A 117 -10.88 -10.47 2.29
CA ASP A 117 -10.50 -11.34 1.18
C ASP A 117 -10.86 -12.80 1.47
N LEU A 118 -10.64 -13.25 2.71
CA LEU A 118 -11.06 -14.56 3.19
C LEU A 118 -12.59 -14.70 3.19
N THR A 119 -13.32 -13.62 3.47
CA THR A 119 -14.78 -13.61 3.43
C THR A 119 -15.30 -13.66 1.99
N ALA A 120 -14.71 -12.88 1.09
CA ALA A 120 -15.00 -12.95 -0.34
C ALA A 120 -14.72 -14.36 -0.91
N LEU A 121 -13.57 -14.96 -0.60
CA LEU A 121 -13.24 -16.33 -1.03
C LEU A 121 -14.21 -17.38 -0.47
N ARG A 122 -14.64 -17.25 0.79
CA ARG A 122 -15.70 -18.12 1.36
C ARG A 122 -17.03 -17.95 0.65
N GLY A 123 -17.37 -16.74 0.21
CA GLY A 123 -18.55 -16.48 -0.62
C GLY A 123 -18.44 -17.15 -2.00
N LEU A 124 -17.31 -16.94 -2.68
CA LEU A 124 -17.06 -17.48 -4.02
C LEU A 124 -16.99 -19.01 -4.05
N THR A 125 -16.44 -19.65 -3.01
CA THR A 125 -16.37 -21.12 -2.94
C THR A 125 -17.74 -21.78 -2.79
N ARG A 126 -18.74 -21.06 -2.30
CA ARG A 126 -20.14 -21.53 -2.19
C ARG A 126 -20.95 -21.36 -3.47
N GLN A 127 -20.44 -20.60 -4.45
CA GLN A 127 -21.15 -20.37 -5.70
C GLN A 127 -20.98 -21.53 -6.67
N PRO A 128 -22.03 -21.85 -7.45
CA PRO A 128 -21.93 -22.87 -8.49
C PRO A 128 -20.92 -22.45 -9.56
N CYS A 129 -20.05 -23.39 -9.95
CA CYS A 129 -19.03 -23.20 -10.97
C CYS A 129 -18.58 -24.57 -11.53
N GLY A 130 -17.87 -24.54 -12.65
CA GLY A 130 -17.27 -25.73 -13.25
C GLY A 130 -16.15 -26.32 -12.38
N GLN A 131 -15.74 -27.55 -12.68
CA GLN A 131 -14.75 -28.30 -11.89
C GLN A 131 -13.38 -27.58 -11.80
N HIS A 132 -12.89 -27.03 -12.92
CA HIS A 132 -11.61 -26.33 -12.97
C HIS A 132 -11.61 -25.09 -12.07
N GLU A 133 -12.65 -24.28 -12.15
CA GLU A 133 -12.80 -23.07 -11.35
C GLU A 133 -13.00 -23.39 -9.87
N ARG A 134 -13.76 -24.44 -9.54
CA ARG A 134 -13.88 -24.94 -8.17
C ARG A 134 -12.50 -25.34 -7.60
N ALA A 135 -11.70 -26.08 -8.37
CA ALA A 135 -10.36 -26.47 -7.96
C ALA A 135 -9.44 -25.25 -7.76
N ARG A 136 -9.53 -24.25 -8.66
CA ARG A 136 -8.79 -22.99 -8.54
C ARG A 136 -9.15 -22.25 -7.26
N ARG A 137 -10.45 -22.02 -7.01
CA ARG A 137 -10.97 -21.35 -5.80
C ARG A 137 -10.52 -22.07 -4.53
N SER A 138 -10.62 -23.40 -4.48
CA SER A 138 -10.19 -24.20 -3.32
C SER A 138 -8.69 -24.09 -3.05
N ARG A 139 -7.85 -24.18 -4.10
CA ARG A 139 -6.39 -24.02 -3.96
C ARG A 139 -6.03 -22.62 -3.47
N LEU A 140 -6.63 -21.59 -4.07
CA LEU A 140 -6.39 -20.20 -3.66
C LEU A 140 -6.85 -19.95 -2.22
N ALA A 141 -8.04 -20.43 -1.85
CA ALA A 141 -8.56 -20.32 -0.49
C ALA A 141 -7.65 -21.00 0.54
N GLY A 142 -7.16 -22.21 0.24
CA GLY A 142 -6.20 -22.92 1.10
C GLY A 142 -4.90 -22.14 1.30
N ARG A 143 -4.31 -21.62 0.20
CA ARG A 143 -3.10 -20.78 0.28
C ARG A 143 -3.32 -19.50 1.09
N CYS A 144 -4.41 -18.79 0.82
CA CYS A 144 -4.73 -17.55 1.53
C CYS A 144 -4.95 -17.79 3.03
N HIS A 145 -5.61 -18.89 3.38
CA HIS A 145 -5.83 -19.26 4.77
C HIS A 145 -4.51 -19.58 5.49
N ALA A 146 -3.65 -20.39 4.86
CA ALA A 146 -2.34 -20.74 5.43
C ALA A 146 -1.46 -19.50 5.67
N LEU A 147 -1.45 -18.54 4.72
CA LEU A 147 -0.73 -17.27 4.87
C LEU A 147 -1.29 -16.41 6.01
N ALA A 148 -2.62 -16.27 6.07
CA ALA A 148 -3.28 -15.50 7.13
C ALA A 148 -3.03 -16.12 8.51
N GLU A 149 -3.10 -17.45 8.62
CA GLU A 149 -2.77 -18.16 9.86
C GLU A 149 -1.30 -17.98 10.25
N ALA A 150 -0.37 -18.10 9.31
CA ALA A 150 1.05 -17.90 9.58
C ALA A 150 1.32 -16.49 10.12
N ALA A 151 0.73 -15.46 9.50
CA ALA A 151 0.84 -14.08 9.97
C ALA A 151 0.21 -13.85 11.35
N VAL A 152 -0.87 -14.55 11.69
CA VAL A 152 -1.44 -14.52 13.05
C VAL A 152 -0.50 -15.20 14.05
N ARG A 153 0.02 -16.39 13.73
CA ARG A 153 0.96 -17.11 14.61
C ARG A 153 2.21 -16.30 14.90
N GLU A 154 2.77 -15.65 13.88
CA GLU A 154 3.94 -14.77 14.02
C GLU A 154 3.65 -13.61 14.99
N ARG A 155 2.53 -12.90 14.81
CA ARG A 155 2.12 -11.81 15.72
C ARG A 155 1.90 -12.29 17.16
N LEU A 156 1.30 -13.48 17.33
CA LEU A 156 1.12 -14.07 18.66
C LEU A 156 2.46 -14.45 19.29
N ALA A 157 3.41 -14.98 18.52
CA ALA A 157 4.75 -15.30 19.01
C ALA A 157 5.50 -14.05 19.49
N LEU A 158 5.45 -12.95 18.72
CA LEU A 158 6.05 -11.67 19.08
C LEU A 158 5.41 -11.08 20.35
N THR A 159 4.09 -11.17 20.48
CA THR A 159 3.36 -10.64 21.63
C THR A 159 3.57 -11.49 22.89
N SER A 160 3.57 -12.81 22.76
CA SER A 160 3.75 -13.74 23.90
C SER A 160 5.19 -13.75 24.44
N GLY A 161 6.18 -13.44 23.60
CA GLY A 161 7.59 -13.31 24.01
C GLY A 161 7.87 -12.13 24.95
N GLN A 162 7.09 -11.04 24.87
CA GLN A 162 7.30 -9.87 25.73
C GLN A 162 6.66 -10.00 27.12
N HIS A 163 5.63 -10.85 27.28
CA HIS A 163 4.97 -11.04 28.58
C HIS A 163 5.70 -12.00 29.54
N ARG A 164 6.84 -12.57 29.15
CA ARG A 164 7.61 -13.51 29.99
C ARG A 164 8.95 -12.97 30.51
N HIS A 165 9.30 -11.73 30.20
CA HIS A 165 10.58 -11.16 30.62
C HIS A 165 10.52 -9.71 31.10
N LEU A 166 9.45 -9.33 31.82
CA LEU A 166 9.65 -8.38 32.94
C LEU A 166 10.21 -9.18 34.13
N VAL A 167 11.42 -9.70 33.96
CA VAL A 167 12.29 -9.96 35.10
C VAL A 167 12.51 -8.59 35.71
N ALA A 168 11.83 -8.33 36.82
CA ALA A 168 12.16 -7.25 37.70
C ALA A 168 13.67 -7.31 37.94
N VAL A 169 14.41 -6.35 37.39
CA VAL A 169 15.78 -6.12 37.83
C VAL A 169 15.66 -5.87 39.34
N PRO A 170 16.27 -6.70 40.20
CA PRO A 170 16.27 -6.42 41.63
C PRO A 170 16.99 -5.09 41.81
N ASN A 171 16.24 -4.05 42.18
CA ASN A 171 16.81 -2.83 42.71
C ASN A 171 17.57 -3.24 44.00
N PRO A 172 18.89 -3.04 44.12
CA PRO A 172 19.65 -3.49 45.29
C PRO A 172 19.39 -2.65 46.56
N ALA A 173 18.33 -1.84 46.61
CA ALA A 173 18.05 -0.89 47.69
C ALA A 173 16.74 -1.14 48.47
N ALA A 174 16.08 -2.30 48.35
CA ALA A 174 14.86 -2.58 49.11
C ALA A 174 15.11 -3.58 50.27
N PRO A 175 14.70 -3.26 51.52
CA PRO A 175 14.85 -4.18 52.66
C PRO A 175 13.86 -5.36 52.59
N PRO A 176 14.21 -6.52 53.18
CA PRO A 176 13.39 -7.72 53.10
C PRO A 176 12.19 -7.61 54.05
N SER A 177 10.98 -7.49 53.48
CA SER A 177 9.75 -7.77 54.24
C SER A 177 9.39 -9.25 54.06
N SER A 178 9.24 -9.91 55.19
CA SER A 178 9.06 -11.35 55.38
C SER A 178 7.65 -11.84 55.04
N LEU A 179 7.62 -12.88 54.19
CA LEU A 179 6.80 -14.10 54.24
C LEU A 179 5.25 -14.05 54.10
N PRO A 180 4.64 -15.17 53.65
CA PRO A 180 3.40 -15.17 52.88
C PRO A 180 2.17 -15.63 53.69
N ILE A 181 0.98 -15.31 53.20
CA ILE A 181 -0.27 -15.98 53.60
C ILE A 181 -1.00 -16.43 52.32
N PRO A 182 -1.39 -17.71 52.20
CA PRO A 182 -2.23 -18.18 51.10
C PRO A 182 -3.68 -18.36 51.57
N VAL A 183 -4.63 -17.60 51.02
CA VAL A 183 -6.08 -17.86 51.03
C VAL A 183 -6.61 -17.16 49.77
N GLY A 184 -7.23 -17.77 48.77
CA GLY A 184 -8.19 -18.87 48.83
C GLY A 184 -9.61 -18.32 49.06
N GLY A 185 -10.15 -17.47 48.17
CA GLY A 185 -11.49 -16.89 48.40
C GLY A 185 -12.15 -16.28 47.17
N ARG A 186 -13.26 -16.90 46.77
CA ARG A 186 -14.20 -16.55 45.70
C ARG A 186 -14.66 -15.08 45.71
N ILE A 187 -14.88 -14.57 44.50
CA ILE A 187 -15.54 -13.30 44.20
C ILE A 187 -17.02 -13.42 44.60
N THR A 188 -17.46 -12.65 45.59
CA THR A 188 -18.87 -12.40 45.88
C THR A 188 -19.19 -10.96 45.49
N MET A 189 -20.09 -10.80 44.52
CA MET A 189 -20.74 -9.55 44.19
C MET A 189 -21.58 -9.07 45.38
N SER A 190 -21.46 -7.81 45.77
CA SER A 190 -22.55 -7.07 46.42
C SER A 190 -22.43 -5.58 46.10
N SER A 191 -23.45 -5.10 45.41
CA SER A 191 -23.81 -3.70 45.24
C SER A 191 -24.31 -3.13 46.58
N THR A 192 -23.98 -1.88 46.90
CA THR A 192 -24.96 -0.79 47.15
C THR A 192 -24.27 0.47 47.66
N ASP A 193 -24.41 1.52 46.85
CA ASP A 193 -24.90 2.86 47.18
C ASP A 193 -24.37 3.59 48.43
N SER A 194 -23.68 4.71 48.19
CA SER A 194 -23.88 5.98 48.94
C SER A 194 -23.14 7.15 48.30
N ARG A 195 -23.91 7.94 47.54
CA ARG A 195 -24.10 9.40 47.66
C ARG A 195 -22.90 10.37 47.71
N ASP A 196 -23.03 11.32 46.79
CA ASP A 196 -22.87 12.77 46.93
C ASP A 196 -21.46 13.34 47.19
N SER A 197 -20.91 13.96 46.13
CA SER A 197 -20.46 15.37 46.16
C SER A 197 -20.05 15.84 44.75
N ARG A 198 -20.89 16.72 44.17
CA ARG A 198 -20.62 17.53 42.97
C ARG A 198 -20.21 18.95 43.41
N PRO A 199 -19.30 19.59 42.69
CA PRO A 199 -19.55 20.96 42.18
C PRO A 199 -19.23 21.02 40.67
N GLU A 200 -20.23 21.14 39.79
CA GLU A 200 -20.68 22.37 39.13
C GLU A 200 -19.59 23.13 38.38
N GLN A 201 -19.57 22.91 37.06
CA GLN A 201 -18.94 23.77 36.06
C GLN A 201 -19.96 24.00 34.93
N PRO A 202 -20.13 25.23 34.42
CA PRO A 202 -21.26 25.61 33.57
C PRO A 202 -21.19 25.01 32.16
N ALA A 203 -22.36 24.60 31.68
CA ALA A 203 -22.57 24.00 30.36
C ALA A 203 -22.44 25.05 29.24
N ALA A 204 -21.55 24.78 28.29
CA ALA A 204 -21.54 25.43 26.99
C ALA A 204 -22.45 24.64 26.01
N THR A 205 -23.37 25.36 25.38
CA THR A 205 -24.31 24.88 24.35
C THR A 205 -23.57 24.20 23.19
N PRO A 206 -24.04 23.03 22.69
CA PRO A 206 -23.46 22.42 21.50
C PRO A 206 -23.82 23.21 20.23
N PRO A 207 -22.87 23.51 19.33
CA PRO A 207 -23.16 24.13 18.04
C PRO A 207 -23.85 23.14 17.09
N ALA A 208 -24.81 23.65 16.31
CA ALA A 208 -25.57 22.91 15.31
C ALA A 208 -24.67 22.30 14.21
N PRO A 209 -25.08 21.18 13.58
CA PRO A 209 -24.30 20.55 12.51
C PRO A 209 -24.26 21.42 11.25
N PRO A 210 -23.12 21.50 10.53
CA PRO A 210 -23.01 22.22 9.28
C PRO A 210 -23.82 21.52 8.19
N ARG A 211 -24.56 22.30 7.40
CA ARG A 211 -25.30 21.81 6.23
C ARG A 211 -24.32 21.33 5.16
N PRO A 212 -24.58 20.21 4.46
CA PRO A 212 -23.71 19.77 3.37
C PRO A 212 -23.76 20.77 2.22
N HIS A 213 -22.59 21.29 1.84
CA HIS A 213 -22.45 22.06 0.61
C HIS A 213 -22.72 21.14 -0.59
N ARG A 214 -23.67 21.54 -1.44
CA ARG A 214 -24.00 20.85 -2.68
C ARG A 214 -22.77 20.90 -3.59
N MET A 215 -22.26 19.75 -4.03
CA MET A 215 -21.20 19.74 -5.04
C MET A 215 -21.76 20.35 -6.34
N PRO A 216 -21.04 21.30 -6.97
CA PRO A 216 -21.48 21.84 -8.24
C PRO A 216 -21.49 20.73 -9.28
N THR A 217 -22.56 20.71 -10.08
CA THR A 217 -22.72 19.67 -11.11
C THR A 217 -21.78 19.94 -12.28
N PRO A 218 -21.39 18.93 -13.09
CA PRO A 218 -20.47 19.13 -14.22
C PRO A 218 -20.91 20.24 -15.19
N ALA A 219 -22.22 20.48 -15.33
CA ALA A 219 -22.77 21.56 -16.15
C ALA A 219 -22.46 22.98 -15.63
N GLU A 220 -22.09 23.13 -14.37
CA GLU A 220 -21.71 24.41 -13.74
C GLU A 220 -20.20 24.70 -13.87
N LEU A 221 -19.37 23.66 -14.01
CA LEU A 221 -17.92 23.79 -14.22
C LEU A 221 -17.55 24.04 -15.69
N PHE A 222 -18.31 23.47 -16.62
CA PHE A 222 -18.10 23.64 -18.05
C PHE A 222 -19.14 24.61 -18.61
N GLY A 223 -18.87 25.90 -18.39
CA GLY A 223 -19.68 27.01 -18.86
C GLY A 223 -20.12 26.88 -20.31
N ARG A 224 -21.31 27.44 -20.57
CA ARG A 224 -22.04 27.41 -21.85
C ARG A 224 -21.12 27.53 -23.07
N ARG A 225 -21.13 26.50 -23.90
CA ARG A 225 -20.47 26.47 -25.22
C ARG A 225 -20.94 27.68 -26.05
N PRO A 226 -20.04 28.44 -26.69
CA PRO A 226 -20.44 29.50 -27.61
C PRO A 226 -21.33 28.95 -28.74
N LYS A 227 -22.36 29.72 -29.10
CA LYS A 227 -23.26 29.43 -30.23
C LYS A 227 -22.41 29.39 -31.52
N PRO A 228 -22.49 28.34 -32.35
CA PRO A 228 -21.80 28.32 -33.64
C PRO A 228 -22.38 29.42 -34.56
N PRO A 229 -21.55 30.07 -35.40
CA PRO A 229 -22.03 31.07 -36.34
C PRO A 229 -22.97 30.45 -37.37
N ALA A 230 -24.02 31.20 -37.73
CA ALA A 230 -25.00 30.79 -38.74
C ALA A 230 -24.32 30.60 -40.11
N ARG A 231 -24.65 29.49 -40.77
CA ARG A 231 -24.21 29.16 -42.12
C ARG A 231 -24.87 30.14 -43.12
N PRO A 232 -24.14 30.76 -44.06
CA PRO A 232 -24.75 31.56 -45.11
C PRO A 232 -25.55 30.66 -46.07
N GLU A 233 -26.74 31.13 -46.46
CA GLU A 233 -27.63 30.47 -47.42
C GLU A 233 -27.01 30.41 -48.83
N PRO A 234 -27.18 29.31 -49.57
CA PRO A 234 -26.92 29.28 -51.00
C PRO A 234 -28.08 29.94 -51.78
N PRO A 235 -27.80 30.62 -52.90
CA PRO A 235 -28.83 31.30 -53.70
C PRO A 235 -29.74 30.31 -54.42
N ALA A 236 -31.01 30.72 -54.53
CA ALA A 236 -32.07 30.06 -55.30
C ALA A 236 -31.94 30.38 -56.80
N ASP A 237 -32.17 29.33 -57.61
CA ASP A 237 -32.57 29.25 -59.03
C ASP A 237 -31.79 28.08 -59.66
N SER A 238 -32.37 27.08 -60.30
CA SER A 238 -33.64 26.94 -61.00
C SER A 238 -33.99 25.45 -61.14
N ALA A 239 -35.29 25.12 -61.15
CA ALA A 239 -35.85 23.80 -61.46
C ALA A 239 -35.91 23.57 -62.99
N PRO A 240 -36.47 22.45 -63.49
CA PRO A 240 -36.42 21.03 -63.08
C PRO A 240 -35.99 20.12 -64.26
N GLU A 241 -35.48 18.91 -64.02
CA GLU A 241 -35.67 17.80 -64.98
C GLU A 241 -35.92 16.47 -64.27
N ASP A 242 -36.90 15.77 -64.82
CA ASP A 242 -37.49 14.49 -64.45
C ASP A 242 -36.48 13.33 -64.41
N VAL A 243 -36.57 12.44 -63.42
CA VAL A 243 -36.53 10.97 -63.64
C VAL A 243 -37.22 10.24 -62.47
N GLU A 244 -38.47 9.87 -62.74
CA GLU A 244 -39.07 8.53 -62.58
C GLU A 244 -38.93 7.71 -61.29
N LEU A 245 -40.11 7.42 -60.73
CA LEU A 245 -40.42 6.46 -59.67
C LEU A 245 -40.17 5.01 -60.12
N ALA A 246 -39.51 4.22 -59.26
CA ALA A 246 -39.76 2.79 -59.18
C ALA A 246 -39.56 2.29 -57.74
N THR A 247 -40.66 2.26 -56.99
CA THR A 247 -40.84 1.45 -55.79
C THR A 247 -40.90 -0.03 -56.19
N GLY A 248 -40.14 -0.88 -55.53
CA GLY A 248 -40.20 -2.33 -55.71
C GLY A 248 -39.76 -3.08 -54.46
N THR A 249 -40.69 -3.20 -53.51
CA THR A 249 -40.66 -4.22 -52.45
C THR A 249 -41.12 -5.57 -53.01
N GLY A 250 -40.34 -6.61 -52.74
CA GLY A 250 -40.67 -8.02 -52.98
C GLY A 250 -39.59 -8.90 -52.36
#